data_AF-A0AAW7VKW2-F1
#
_entry.id   AF-A0AAW7VKW2-F1
#
_cell.length_a   1.000
_cell.length_b   1.000
_cell.length_c   1.000
_cell.angle_alpha   90.00
_cell.angle_beta   90.00
_cell.angle_gamma   90.00
#
_symmetry.space_group_name_H-M   'P 1'
#
loop_
_entity.id
_entity.type
_entity.pdbx_description
1 polymer ?
#
loop_
_entity_poly.entity_id
_entity_poly.type
_entity_poly.pdbx_seq_one_letter_code
_entity_poly.pdbx_strand_id
1 'polypeptide(L)'
;PKSIRGSTPKVRGTCQIERAASESPHFMRFHVACPHCGEEQYLKFGDKETPFGLKWTPDDPSSVFYLCEHNACVIRQQELDFTDARYIC
;
A
#
# COMPACT_ATOMS: atom_id res chain seq x y z
N PRO A 1 13.24 -23.23 -6.73
CA PRO A 1 13.29 -22.73 -8.12
C PRO A 1 12.68 -21.33 -8.23
N LYS A 2 13.38 -20.34 -8.82
CA LYS A 2 12.89 -18.97 -8.99
C LYS A 2 11.80 -18.95 -10.08
N SER A 3 10.60 -18.48 -9.75
CA SER A 3 9.50 -18.31 -10.71
C SER A 3 9.40 -16.84 -11.12
N ILE A 4 9.57 -16.55 -12.42
CA ILE A 4 9.43 -15.20 -12.99
C ILE A 4 8.24 -15.22 -13.94
N ARG A 5 7.28 -14.31 -13.71
CA ARG A 5 6.04 -14.21 -14.47
C ARG A 5 5.86 -12.77 -14.92
N GLY A 6 5.41 -12.57 -16.15
CA GLY A 6 5.01 -11.28 -16.70
C GLY A 6 3.57 -11.34 -17.19
N SER A 7 2.82 -10.25 -17.01
CA SER A 7 1.46 -10.11 -17.52
C SER A 7 1.21 -8.67 -17.96
N THR A 8 0.33 -8.49 -18.94
CA THR A 8 -0.20 -7.17 -19.34
C THR A 8 -1.71 -7.15 -19.08
N PRO A 9 -2.16 -7.27 -17.81
CA PRO A 9 -3.56 -7.50 -17.50
C PRO A 9 -4.37 -6.22 -17.76
N LYS A 10 -5.27 -6.28 -18.75
CA LYS A 10 -6.29 -5.23 -18.97
C LYS A 10 -7.60 -5.53 -18.24
N VAL A 11 -7.82 -6.79 -17.86
CA VAL A 11 -9.05 -7.29 -17.23
C VAL A 11 -8.70 -7.88 -15.86
N ARG A 12 -9.41 -7.44 -14.82
CA ARG A 12 -9.25 -7.93 -13.44
C ARG A 12 -9.40 -9.47 -13.39
N GLY A 13 -8.54 -10.15 -12.64
CA GLY A 13 -8.59 -11.61 -12.48
C GLY A 13 -7.86 -12.42 -13.57
N THR A 14 -7.37 -11.78 -14.64
CA THR A 14 -6.52 -12.46 -15.65
C THR A 14 -5.02 -12.35 -15.36
N CYS A 15 -4.65 -11.65 -14.28
CA CYS A 15 -3.27 -11.40 -13.93
C CYS A 15 -2.60 -12.66 -13.34
N GLN A 16 -1.59 -13.18 -14.03
CA GLN A 16 -0.81 -14.33 -13.57
C GLN A 16 -0.11 -14.08 -12.23
N ILE A 17 0.20 -12.81 -11.92
CA ILE A 17 0.84 -12.41 -10.67
C ILE A 17 -0.15 -12.46 -9.52
N GLU A 18 -1.36 -11.90 -9.68
CA GLU A 18 -2.41 -11.95 -8.65
C GLU A 18 -2.74 -13.39 -8.27
N ARG A 19 -2.96 -14.26 -9.27
CA ARG A 19 -3.23 -15.68 -9.05
C ARG A 19 -2.08 -16.38 -8.31
N ALA A 20 -0.85 -16.22 -8.79
CA ALA A 20 0.30 -16.83 -8.16
C ALA A 20 0.54 -16.33 -6.72
N ALA A 21 0.23 -15.06 -6.46
CA ALA A 21 0.34 -14.50 -5.12
C ALA A 21 -0.76 -15.03 -4.18
N SER A 22 -1.99 -15.22 -4.67
CA SER A 22 -3.08 -15.82 -3.88
C SER A 22 -2.90 -17.31 -3.62
N GLU A 23 -2.24 -18.03 -4.53
CA GLU A 23 -1.94 -19.46 -4.38
C GLU A 23 -0.69 -19.72 -3.52
N SER A 24 0.08 -18.67 -3.21
CA SER A 24 1.29 -18.80 -2.39
C SER A 24 0.91 -19.00 -0.91
N PRO A 25 1.57 -19.93 -0.20
CA PRO A 25 1.39 -20.08 1.25
C PRO A 25 1.91 -18.88 2.05
N HIS A 26 2.72 -18.02 1.42
CA HIS A 26 3.28 -16.81 2.02
C HIS A 26 2.97 -15.58 1.17
N PHE A 27 2.39 -14.55 1.78
CA PHE A 27 2.03 -13.30 1.12
C PHE A 27 2.59 -12.09 1.88
N MET A 28 3.85 -11.77 1.60
CA MET A 28 4.56 -10.68 2.29
C MET A 28 4.06 -9.30 1.84
N ARG A 29 3.68 -8.45 2.79
CA ARG A 29 3.41 -7.01 2.62
C ARG A 29 4.46 -6.18 3.32
N PHE A 30 4.78 -5.03 2.77
CA PHE A 30 5.70 -4.07 3.39
C PHE A 30 4.92 -3.18 4.36
N HIS A 31 5.24 -3.29 5.64
CA HIS A 31 4.64 -2.50 6.71
C HIS A 31 5.56 -1.35 7.12
N VAL A 32 4.97 -0.19 7.35
CA VAL A 32 5.61 1.05 7.78
C VAL A 32 4.91 1.58 9.03
N ALA A 33 5.66 2.14 9.97
CA ALA A 33 5.08 2.81 11.13
C ALA A 33 4.54 4.19 10.73
N CYS A 34 3.37 4.56 11.24
CA CYS A 34 2.88 5.93 11.10
C CYS A 34 3.78 6.89 11.91
N PRO A 35 4.31 7.99 11.34
CA PRO A 35 5.17 8.92 12.07
C PRO A 35 4.43 9.67 13.20
N HIS A 36 3.09 9.72 13.15
CA HIS A 36 2.28 10.46 14.11
C HIS A 36 1.72 9.59 15.24
N CYS A 37 1.32 8.35 14.95
CA CYS A 37 0.74 7.44 15.95
C CYS A 37 1.58 6.19 16.26
N GLY A 38 2.67 5.94 15.52
CA GLY A 38 3.59 4.82 15.73
C GLY A 38 3.07 3.45 15.30
N GLU A 39 1.78 3.31 15.01
CA GLU A 39 1.17 2.03 14.61
C GLU A 39 1.69 1.54 13.24
N GLU A 40 2.02 0.25 13.16
CA GLU A 40 2.47 -0.41 11.93
C GLU A 40 1.28 -0.67 10.98
N GLN A 41 1.41 -0.27 9.72
CA GLN A 41 0.41 -0.47 8.67
C GLN A 41 1.09 -0.71 7.33
N TYR A 42 0.44 -1.46 6.43
CA TYR A 42 0.85 -1.46 5.02
C TYR A 42 0.06 -0.41 4.26
N LEU A 43 0.72 0.26 3.32
CA LEU A 43 0.09 1.34 2.56
C LEU A 43 -0.90 0.78 1.54
N LYS A 44 -2.14 1.27 1.60
CA LYS A 44 -3.22 0.92 0.68
C LYS A 44 -3.55 2.13 -0.18
N PHE A 45 -3.77 1.94 -1.48
CA PHE A 45 -4.20 3.04 -2.33
C PHE A 45 -5.55 3.62 -1.87
N GLY A 46 -6.45 2.75 -1.38
CA GLY A 46 -7.81 3.12 -0.99
C GLY A 46 -8.68 3.43 -2.22
N ASP A 47 -9.98 3.58 -1.97
CA ASP A 47 -10.93 4.13 -2.95
C ASP A 47 -11.56 5.43 -2.42
N LYS A 48 -12.57 5.96 -3.11
CA LYS A 48 -13.23 7.21 -2.72
C LYS A 48 -13.99 7.07 -1.38
N GLU A 49 -14.46 5.87 -1.05
CA GLU A 49 -15.30 5.59 0.12
C GLU A 49 -14.46 5.17 1.33
N THR A 50 -13.24 4.67 1.10
CA THR A 50 -12.33 4.23 2.14
C THR A 50 -11.86 5.44 2.97
N PRO A 51 -11.98 5.41 4.31
CA PRO A 51 -11.61 6.55 5.16
C PRO A 51 -10.09 6.76 5.29
N PHE A 52 -9.29 5.77 4.86
CA PHE A 52 -7.83 5.79 4.85
C PHE A 52 -7.28 5.60 3.43
N GLY A 53 -5.96 5.72 3.26
CA GLY A 53 -5.28 5.50 1.98
C GLY A 53 -4.81 6.78 1.31
N LEU A 54 -4.50 6.72 0.02
CA LEU A 54 -3.99 7.85 -0.74
C LEU A 54 -5.14 8.83 -1.08
N LYS A 55 -5.00 10.09 -0.69
CA LYS A 55 -5.98 11.15 -0.97
C LYS A 55 -5.28 12.37 -1.56
N TRP A 56 -5.98 13.04 -2.47
CA TRP A 56 -5.53 14.26 -3.13
C TRP A 56 -6.73 15.04 -3.65
N THR A 57 -6.55 16.33 -3.84
CA THR A 57 -7.52 17.19 -4.52
C THR A 57 -7.37 17.03 -6.03
N PRO A 58 -8.47 16.85 -6.78
CA PRO A 58 -8.42 16.89 -8.25
C PRO A 58 -7.72 18.17 -8.73
N ASP A 59 -6.94 18.05 -9.80
CA ASP A 59 -6.18 19.17 -10.42
C ASP A 59 -5.04 19.77 -9.57
N ASP A 60 -4.76 19.25 -8.36
CA ASP A 60 -3.59 19.63 -7.56
C ASP A 60 -2.75 18.40 -7.15
N PRO A 61 -1.74 18.03 -7.95
CA PRO A 61 -0.84 16.92 -7.64
C PRO A 61 -0.01 17.12 -6.36
N SER A 62 0.19 18.37 -5.91
CA SER A 62 0.98 18.68 -4.72
C SER A 62 0.21 18.41 -3.42
N SER A 63 -1.12 18.27 -3.51
CA SER A 63 -2.01 17.97 -2.38
C SER A 63 -2.03 16.49 -1.98
N VAL A 64 -1.18 15.65 -2.56
CA VAL A 64 -1.17 14.22 -2.26
C VAL A 64 -0.68 13.94 -0.83
N PHE A 65 -1.48 13.19 -0.08
CA PHE A 65 -1.11 12.67 1.23
C PHE A 65 -1.71 11.29 1.45
N TYR A 66 -1.19 10.59 2.45
CA TYR A 66 -1.73 9.31 2.89
C TYR A 66 -2.45 9.49 4.23
N LEU A 67 -3.66 8.95 4.35
CA LEU A 67 -4.39 8.86 5.61
C LEU A 67 -4.12 7.52 6.28
N CYS A 68 -3.62 7.57 7.52
CA CYS A 68 -3.39 6.40 8.35
C CYS A 68 -4.71 5.65 8.65
N GLU A 69 -4.66 4.31 8.63
CA GLU A 69 -5.82 3.46 8.90
C GLU A 69 -6.25 3.44 10.37
N HIS A 70 -5.30 3.67 11.28
CA HIS A 70 -5.52 3.54 12.72
C HIS A 70 -6.15 4.79 13.34
N ASN A 71 -5.61 5.96 12.99
CA ASN A 71 -5.95 7.21 13.68
C ASN A 71 -6.20 8.39 12.71
N ALA A 72 -6.40 8.10 11.41
CA ALA A 72 -6.65 9.10 10.36
C ALA A 72 -5.61 10.23 10.30
N CYS A 73 -4.38 9.97 10.74
CA CYS A 73 -3.28 10.91 10.65
C CYS A 73 -2.96 11.22 9.18
N VAL A 74 -2.73 12.49 8.88
CA VAL A 74 -2.23 12.94 7.57
C VAL A 74 -0.73 12.69 7.52
N ILE A 75 -0.31 11.75 6.67
CA ILE A 75 1.09 11.38 6.46
C ILE A 75 1.53 11.92 5.12
N ARG A 76 2.60 12.73 5.12
CA ARG A 76 3.27 13.19 3.90
C ARG A 76 4.47 12.31 3.57
N GLN A 77 4.82 12.22 2.29
CA GLN A 77 5.95 11.39 1.84
C GLN A 77 7.27 11.69 2.56
N GLN A 78 7.54 12.96 2.84
CA GLN A 78 8.75 13.41 3.53
C GLN A 78 8.79 13.06 5.03
N GLU A 79 7.65 12.69 5.62
CA GLU A 79 7.54 12.34 7.05
C GLU A 79 7.68 10.83 7.27
N LEU A 80 7.60 10.02 6.21
CA LEU A 80 7.72 8.57 6.31
C LEU A 80 9.16 8.17 6.63
N ASP A 81 9.32 7.52 7.77
CA ASP A 81 10.55 6.84 8.16
C ASP A 81 10.43 5.35 7.83
N PHE A 82 11.43 4.83 7.12
CA PHE A 82 11.51 3.42 6.72
C PHE A 82 12.48 2.60 7.56
N THR A 83 13.10 3.20 8.59
CA THR A 83 14.14 2.54 9.41
C THR A 83 13.63 1.27 10.07
N ASP A 84 12.41 1.29 10.62
CA ASP A 84 11.77 0.13 11.26
C ASP A 84 10.80 -0.62 10.32
N ALA A 85 10.76 -0.26 9.05
CA ALA A 85 9.84 -0.87 8.09
C ALA A 85 10.28 -2.29 7.72
N ARG A 86 9.32 -3.21 7.62
CA ARG A 86 9.60 -4.64 7.43
C ARG A 86 8.54 -5.35 6.59
N TYR A 87 8.95 -6.47 6.00
CA TYR A 87 8.03 -7.37 5.32
C TYR A 87 7.38 -8.32 6.33
N ILE A 88 6.05 -8.33 6.36
CA ILE A 88 5.23 -9.19 7.22
C ILE A 88 4.36 -10.07 6.30
N CYS A 89 4.32 -11.37 6.59
CA CYS A 89 3.55 -12.36 5.83
C CYS A 89 2.06 -12.36 6.18
#